data_AF-A0A396JEJ3-F1
#
_entry.id   AF-A0A396JEJ3-F1
#
_cell.length_a   1.000
_cell.length_b   1.000
_cell.length_c   1.000
_cell.angle_alpha   90.00
_cell.angle_beta   90.00
_cell.angle_gamma   90.00
#
_symmetry.space_group_name_H-M   'P 1'
#
loop_
_entity.id
_entity.type
_entity.pdbx_description
1 polymer ?
#
loop_
_entity_poly.entity_id
_entity_poly.type
_entity_poly.pdbx_seq_one_letter_code
_entity_poly.pdbx_strand_id
1 'polypeptide(L)'
;MEVIEIDSVICNHEDLILEAPKLWVLRAYNNVQMLEKKVFVDGCKLLTTRDIIEICSGILGHRGSSMRTIFKNLVTLCLDFELNGNRNVIALSFALKSCPKLMNLQINNQVCL
;
A
#
# COMPACT_ATOMS: atom_id res chain seq x y z
N MET A 1 -18.73 -2.35 6.65
CA MET A 1 -17.68 -2.37 5.61
C MET A 1 -16.55 -1.50 6.11
N GLU A 2 -15.35 -2.05 6.25
CA GLU A 2 -14.19 -1.28 6.72
C GLU A 2 -13.38 -0.80 5.53
N VAL A 3 -13.07 0.49 5.53
CA VAL A 3 -12.39 1.19 4.45
C VAL A 3 -11.22 1.95 5.06
N ILE A 4 -10.03 1.76 4.51
CA ILE A 4 -8.86 2.58 4.82
C ILE A 4 -8.50 3.34 3.55
N GLU A 5 -8.39 4.65 3.69
CA GLU A 5 -7.92 5.55 2.65
C GLU A 5 -6.66 6.26 3.14
N ILE A 6 -5.59 6.13 2.37
CA ILE A 6 -4.28 6.68 2.67
C ILE A 6 -3.92 7.65 1.55
N ASP A 7 -4.03 8.93 1.86
CA ASP A 7 -3.56 10.02 1.03
C ASP A 7 -2.05 10.23 1.21
N SER A 8 -1.56 10.31 2.45
CA SER A 8 -0.14 10.39 2.76
C SER A 8 0.19 9.84 4.16
N VAL A 9 1.40 9.27 4.32
CA VAL A 9 1.92 8.76 5.61
C VAL A 9 3.39 9.14 5.73
N ILE A 10 3.76 9.74 6.86
CA ILE A 10 5.14 10.11 7.19
C ILE A 10 5.54 9.31 8.44
N CYS A 11 6.41 8.31 8.27
CA CYS A 11 6.98 7.54 9.36
C CYS A 11 8.19 6.72 8.87
N ASN A 12 8.94 6.09 9.78
CA ASN A 12 9.84 5.04 9.35
C ASN A 12 9.01 3.82 8.93
N HIS A 13 9.53 3.05 7.96
CA HIS A 13 8.90 1.81 7.51
C HIS A 13 8.69 0.78 8.65
N GLU A 14 9.44 0.90 9.75
CA GLU A 14 9.34 0.07 10.94
C GLU A 14 8.15 0.41 11.84
N ASP A 15 7.63 1.63 11.71
CA ASP A 15 6.63 2.16 12.62
C ASP A 15 5.20 2.05 12.07
N LEU A 16 5.04 1.77 10.77
CA LEU A 16 3.70 1.65 10.16
C LEU A 16 3.06 0.31 10.52
N ILE A 17 2.03 0.35 11.38
CA ILE A 17 1.21 -0.81 11.72
C ILE A 17 -0.25 -0.53 11.34
N LEU A 18 -0.84 -1.42 10.53
CA LEU A 18 -2.25 -1.40 10.19
C LEU A 18 -2.95 -2.65 10.75
N GLU A 19 -3.80 -2.46 11.76
CA GLU A 19 -4.60 -3.54 12.35
C GLU A 19 -6.06 -3.42 11.91
N ALA A 20 -6.36 -4.07 10.79
CA ALA A 20 -7.65 -3.95 10.10
C ALA A 20 -8.17 -5.34 9.69
N PRO A 21 -8.55 -6.21 10.64
CA PRO A 21 -8.87 -7.62 10.36
C PRO A 21 -10.14 -7.80 9.51
N LYS A 22 -11.00 -6.78 9.42
CA LYS A 22 -12.22 -6.77 8.59
C LYS A 22 -12.12 -5.77 7.44
N LEU A 23 -10.91 -5.39 7.03
CA LEU A 23 -10.68 -4.49 5.90
C LEU A 23 -11.26 -5.07 4.61
N TRP A 24 -12.11 -4.28 3.94
CA TRP A 24 -12.72 -4.64 2.67
C TRP A 24 -12.18 -3.80 1.53
N VAL A 25 -11.87 -2.54 1.81
CA VAL A 25 -11.41 -1.58 0.81
C VAL A 25 -10.15 -0.91 1.31
N LEU A 26 -9.08 -0.98 0.52
CA LEU A 26 -7.85 -0.23 0.73
C LEU A 26 -7.66 0.70 -0.45
N ARG A 27 -7.47 1.97 -0.14
CA ARG A 27 -7.15 3.02 -1.10
C ARG A 27 -5.84 3.65 -0.69
N ALA A 28 -4.85 3.64 -1.59
CA ALA A 28 -3.57 4.27 -1.37
C ALA A 28 -3.23 5.13 -2.60
N TYR A 29 -3.30 6.44 -2.43
CA TYR A 29 -3.18 7.41 -3.53
C TYR A 29 -1.84 8.15 -3.53
N ASN A 30 -0.90 7.78 -2.66
CA ASN A 30 0.35 8.51 -2.49
C ASN A 30 1.45 8.07 -3.47
N ASN A 31 1.25 8.32 -4.77
CA ASN A 31 2.36 8.27 -5.71
C ASN A 31 2.84 9.70 -5.92
N VAL A 32 3.77 10.16 -5.07
CA VAL A 32 4.45 11.44 -5.29
C VAL A 32 5.24 11.33 -6.61
N GLN A 33 4.59 11.62 -7.73
CA GLN A 33 5.12 11.52 -9.09
C GLN A 33 6.23 12.53 -9.40
N MET A 34 6.68 13.32 -8.44
CA MET A 34 7.48 14.52 -8.74
C MET A 34 8.97 14.40 -8.48
N LEU A 35 9.43 13.42 -7.72
CA LEU A 35 10.85 13.25 -7.47
C LEU A 35 11.15 11.77 -7.33
N GLU A 36 11.99 11.21 -8.17
CA GLU A 36 12.69 9.93 -7.92
C GLU A 36 13.53 9.93 -6.61
N LYS A 37 13.37 10.95 -5.76
CA LYS A 37 14.02 11.17 -4.50
C LYS A 37 13.08 10.82 -3.36
N LYS A 38 13.61 10.06 -2.40
CA LYS A 38 12.97 9.85 -1.10
C LYS A 38 12.74 11.21 -0.45
N VAL A 39 11.49 11.53 -0.13
CA VAL A 39 11.11 12.73 0.62
C VAL A 39 11.17 12.39 2.11
N PHE A 40 11.79 13.28 2.89
CA PHE A 40 11.84 13.18 4.35
C PHE A 40 11.26 14.45 4.97
N VAL A 41 10.42 14.28 5.99
CA VAL A 41 9.84 15.36 6.79
C VAL A 41 10.20 15.06 8.24
N ASP A 42 10.89 16.00 8.91
CA ASP A 42 11.37 15.86 10.29
C ASP A 42 12.15 14.55 10.55
N GLY A 43 12.95 14.13 9.56
CA GLY A 43 13.75 12.91 9.61
C GLY A 43 12.99 11.62 9.29
N CYS A 44 11.66 11.66 9.17
CA CYS A 44 10.81 10.54 8.79
C CYS A 44 10.58 10.49 7.29
N LYS A 45 10.52 9.27 6.72
CA LYS A 45 10.28 9.09 5.28
C LYS A 45 8.79 9.29 4.96
N LEU A 46 8.48 10.02 3.90
CA LEU A 46 7.16 9.99 3.26
C LEU A 46 7.01 8.66 2.51
N LEU A 47 6.06 7.84 2.93
CA LEU A 47 5.83 6.52 2.36
C LEU A 47 5.05 6.64 1.04
N THR A 48 5.62 6.05 -0.01
CA THR A 48 4.96 5.91 -1.32
C THR A 48 3.89 4.81 -1.27
N THR A 49 2.97 4.79 -2.23
CA THR A 49 2.05 3.66 -2.44
C THR A 49 2.78 2.32 -2.48
N ARG A 50 3.97 2.26 -3.09
CA ARG A 50 4.82 1.05 -3.07
C ARG A 50 5.22 0.67 -1.66
N ASP A 51 5.75 1.61 -0.88
CA ASP A 51 6.21 1.30 0.48
C ASP A 51 5.04 0.77 1.32
N ILE A 52 3.86 1.39 1.22
CA ILE A 52 2.64 0.94 1.90
C ILE A 52 2.30 -0.49 1.50
N ILE A 53 2.24 -0.78 0.19
CA ILE A 53 1.92 -2.13 -0.30
C ILE A 53 2.97 -3.15 0.14
N GLU A 54 4.26 -2.84 0.05
CA GLU A 54 5.35 -3.74 0.43
C GLU A 54 5.31 -4.07 1.92
N ILE A 55 5.03 -3.08 2.77
CA ILE A 55 4.82 -3.24 4.22
C ILE A 55 3.62 -4.14 4.47
N CYS A 56 2.47 -3.80 3.88
CA CYS A 56 1.21 -4.55 4.04
C CYS A 56 1.30 -5.99 3.51
N SER A 57 2.05 -6.22 2.43
CA SER A 57 2.28 -7.54 1.84
C SER A 57 3.26 -8.39 2.66
N GLY A 58 3.97 -7.79 3.61
CA GLY A 58 5.05 -8.44 4.35
C GLY A 58 6.30 -8.73 3.50
N ILE A 59 6.51 -8.01 2.40
CA ILE A 59 7.70 -8.15 1.53
C ILE A 59 8.93 -7.57 2.23
N LEU A 60 8.78 -6.41 2.88
CA LEU A 60 9.88 -5.73 3.57
C LEU A 60 10.24 -6.34 4.93
N GLY A 61 9.69 -7.51 5.26
CA GLY A 61 10.27 -8.38 6.28
C GLY A 61 10.21 -7.84 7.71
N HIS A 62 9.05 -7.34 8.17
CA HIS A 62 8.85 -7.22 9.61
C HIS A 62 8.59 -8.57 10.25
N ARG A 63 9.60 -9.04 10.99
CA ARG A 63 9.49 -10.10 11.98
C ARG A 63 8.61 -9.58 13.13
N GLY A 64 7.28 -9.63 13.03
CA GLY A 64 6.48 -9.40 14.23
C GLY A 64 4.99 -9.26 14.11
N SER A 65 4.43 -8.73 13.03
CA SER A 65 2.99 -8.47 12.99
C SER A 65 2.31 -9.07 11.78
N SER A 66 1.22 -9.77 12.09
CA SER A 66 -0.06 -9.98 11.40
C SER A 66 -0.39 -9.23 10.08
N MET A 67 0.49 -8.45 9.42
CA MET A 67 0.12 -7.65 8.24
C MET A 67 -0.34 -8.48 7.03
N ARG A 68 0.07 -9.75 6.92
CA ARG A 68 -0.54 -10.70 5.96
C ARG A 68 -2.07 -10.81 6.10
N THR A 69 -2.64 -10.40 7.24
CA THR A 69 -4.07 -10.47 7.50
C THR A 69 -4.88 -9.34 6.87
N ILE A 70 -4.29 -8.17 6.60
CA ILE A 70 -5.09 -7.02 6.11
C ILE A 70 -5.62 -7.28 4.69
N PHE A 71 -4.86 -8.03 3.89
CA PHE A 71 -5.24 -8.41 2.52
C PHE A 71 -6.16 -9.62 2.46
N LYS A 72 -6.24 -10.42 3.52
CA LYS A 72 -7.04 -11.66 3.55
C LYS A 72 -8.52 -11.44 3.24
N ASN A 73 -9.08 -10.32 3.70
CA ASN A 73 -10.48 -9.97 3.52
C ASN A 73 -10.72 -8.87 2.49
N LEU A 74 -9.66 -8.39 1.85
CA LEU A 74 -9.74 -7.28 0.92
C LEU A 74 -10.52 -7.67 -0.34
N VAL A 75 -11.54 -6.86 -0.66
CA VAL A 75 -12.41 -7.01 -1.82
C VAL A 75 -12.07 -5.98 -2.90
N THR A 76 -11.70 -4.77 -2.49
CA THR A 76 -11.33 -3.67 -3.40
C THR A 76 -9.97 -3.11 -3.02
N LEU A 77 -9.07 -3.03 -4.00
CA LEU A 77 -7.76 -2.42 -3.88
C LEU A 77 -7.65 -1.29 -4.91
N CYS A 78 -7.48 -0.06 -4.45
CA CYS A 78 -7.29 1.12 -5.28
C CYS A 78 -5.91 1.71 -5.02
N LEU A 79 -5.11 1.85 -6.07
CA LEU A 79 -3.73 2.28 -5.97
C LEU A 79 -3.44 3.38 -6.99
N ASP A 80 -2.83 4.47 -6.55
CA ASP A 80 -2.04 5.32 -7.43
C ASP A 80 -0.64 4.68 -7.55
N PHE A 81 -0.35 4.05 -8.69
CA PHE A 81 0.75 3.08 -8.80
C PHE A 81 1.24 2.85 -10.23
N GLU A 82 2.47 3.27 -10.51
CA GLU A 82 3.09 3.08 -11.82
C GLU A 82 3.63 1.67 -12.04
N LEU A 83 3.31 1.09 -13.19
CA LEU A 83 3.74 -0.27 -13.58
C LEU A 83 5.02 -0.29 -14.43
N ASN A 84 5.70 0.85 -14.59
CA ASN A 84 6.93 0.99 -15.39
C ASN A 84 8.16 0.35 -14.71
N GLY A 85 8.19 0.27 -13.38
CA GLY A 85 9.32 -0.24 -12.61
C GLY A 85 9.14 -1.70 -12.20
N ASN A 86 10.15 -2.53 -12.47
CA ASN A 86 10.16 -3.96 -12.06
C ASN A 86 9.84 -4.15 -10.57
N ARG A 87 10.31 -3.26 -9.70
CA ARG A 87 10.02 -3.33 -8.25
C ARG A 87 8.56 -3.10 -7.93
N ASN A 88 7.91 -2.14 -8.60
CA ASN A 88 6.50 -1.86 -8.42
C ASN A 88 5.67 -3.07 -8.84
N VAL A 89 5.98 -3.66 -10.00
CA VAL A 89 5.33 -4.88 -10.50
C VAL A 89 5.47 -6.05 -9.51
N ILE A 90 6.66 -6.23 -8.93
CA ILE A 90 6.90 -7.26 -7.91
C ILE A 90 6.03 -6.98 -6.66
N ALA A 91 6.06 -5.76 -6.13
CA ALA A 91 5.29 -5.38 -4.94
C ALA A 91 3.78 -5.64 -5.14
N LEU A 92 3.24 -5.23 -6.28
CA LEU A 92 1.86 -5.49 -6.65
C LEU A 92 1.57 -7.00 -6.76
N SER A 93 2.44 -7.77 -7.41
CA SER A 93 2.26 -9.22 -7.55
C SER A 93 2.11 -9.92 -6.20
N PHE A 94 2.94 -9.54 -5.22
CA PHE A 94 2.87 -10.08 -3.86
C PHE A 94 1.59 -9.66 -3.12
N ALA A 95 1.16 -8.40 -3.26
CA ALA A 95 -0.09 -7.93 -2.68
C ALA A 95 -1.29 -8.70 -3.25
N LEU A 96 -1.38 -8.84 -4.57
CA LEU A 96 -2.46 -9.55 -5.23
C LEU A 96 -2.52 -11.03 -4.82
N LYS A 97 -1.36 -11.70 -4.71
CA LYS A 97 -1.29 -13.08 -4.17
C LYS A 97 -1.80 -13.21 -2.73
N SER A 98 -1.78 -12.11 -1.97
CA SER A 98 -2.25 -12.07 -0.58
C SER A 98 -3.72 -11.67 -0.45
N CYS A 99 -4.41 -11.34 -1.56
CA CYS A 99 -5.81 -10.92 -1.58
C CYS A 99 -6.74 -11.98 -2.20
N PRO A 100 -7.06 -13.10 -1.51
CA PRO A 100 -7.85 -14.19 -2.10
C PRO A 100 -9.31 -13.83 -2.40
N LYS A 101 -9.81 -12.71 -1.87
CA LYS A 101 -11.20 -12.24 -2.06
C LYS A 101 -11.29 -11.00 -2.96
N LEU A 102 -10.19 -10.60 -3.59
CA LEU A 102 -10.16 -9.40 -4.41
C LEU A 102 -11.11 -9.55 -5.61
N MET A 103 -12.04 -8.62 -5.73
CA MET A 103 -12.97 -8.53 -6.86
C MET A 103 -12.68 -7.30 -7.72
N ASN A 104 -12.21 -6.22 -7.11
CA ASN A 104 -11.95 -4.96 -7.79
C ASN A 104 -10.49 -4.53 -7.57
N LEU A 105 -9.78 -4.35 -8.67
CA LEU A 105 -8.44 -3.75 -8.68
C LEU A 105 -8.51 -2.48 -9.52
N GLN A 106 -8.15 -1.36 -8.93
CA GLN A 106 -8.01 -0.07 -9.61
C GLN A 106 -6.56 0.39 -9.49
N ILE A 107 -5.93 0.66 -10.63
CA ILE A 107 -4.57 1.15 -10.73
C ILE A 107 -4.62 2.45 -11.53
N ASN A 108 -3.98 3.52 -11.05
CA ASN A 108 -3.88 4.81 -11.71
C ASN A 108 -5.25 5.43 -12.03
N ASN A 109 -6.09 5.57 -11.01
CA ASN A 109 -7.30 6.37 -11.14
C ASN A 109 -6.93 7.86 -11.02
N GLN A 110 -6.51 8.47 -12.13
CA GLN A 110 -6.55 9.94 -12.26
C GLN A 110 -7.99 10.44 -12.48
N VAL A 111 -9.01 9.80 -11.88
CA VAL A 111 -10.41 10.19 -12.03
C VAL A 111 -11.06 10.40 -10.66
N CYS A 112 -11.09 11.68 -10.32
CA CYS A 112 -12.10 12.43 -9.55
C CYS A 112 -12.32 12.12 -8.06
N LEU A 113 -11.87 13.05 -7.21
CA LEU A 113 -12.75 14.11 -6.69
C LEU A 113 -12.11 15.49 -6.90
#